data_AF-A0A5P6VND7-F1
#
_entry.id   AF-A0A5P6VND7-F1
#
_cell.length_a   1.000
_cell.length_b   1.000
_cell.length_c   1.000
_cell.angle_alpha   90.00
_cell.angle_beta   90.00
_cell.angle_gamma   90.00
#
_symmetry.space_group_name_H-M   'P 1'
#
loop_
_entity.id
_entity.type
_entity.pdbx_description
1 polymer ?
#
loop_
_entity_poly.entity_id
_entity_poly.type
_entity_poly.pdbx_seq_one_letter_code
_entity_poly.pdbx_strand_id
1 'polypeptide(L)'
;MHQYLPAIGFSKLNKDALEEIVNEVILRPDYQESAIDLEGNQFVELRYMVADNVGLVLRGIYNENDEFILDYYYPTFFGSIVSIKNDVEVIKQTDKDNYYVMCDEIRLGVNLIFQLQNMGEFLRHNISNGKSADKEIMLAALSTEGKILLPVHDNEKSRIKEKLNNQKRINLVEQAREGNEEALESLTMDEIDLYQRISRRVTREDILSVVTTFFMPYGIENDKYEILGNILDVKYVVNHLTMEELVLLTVDSNDVILEVCINKNNLFGEPAIGRRFKGIIWLQGTVDFS
;
A
#
# COMPACT_ATOMS: atom_id res chain seq x y z
N MET A 1 17.89 -3.70 10.96
CA MET A 1 17.64 -2.68 9.92
C MET A 1 16.43 -3.11 9.12
N HIS A 2 15.48 -2.22 8.93
CA HIS A 2 14.24 -2.52 8.22
C HIS A 2 14.52 -2.75 6.73
N GLN A 3 13.91 -3.77 6.11
CA GLN A 3 14.27 -4.16 4.73
C GLN A 3 13.93 -3.09 3.68
N TYR A 4 12.95 -2.24 3.96
CA TYR A 4 12.46 -1.20 3.04
C TYR A 4 13.17 0.16 3.17
N LEU A 5 14.18 0.30 4.04
CA LEU A 5 14.98 1.54 4.11
C LEU A 5 15.55 1.97 2.74
N PRO A 6 16.06 1.06 1.88
CA PRO A 6 16.54 1.45 0.55
C PRO A 6 15.49 2.18 -0.30
N ALA A 7 14.20 1.85 -0.14
CA ALA A 7 13.10 2.44 -0.90
C ALA A 7 12.93 3.95 -0.63
N ILE A 8 13.34 4.42 0.55
CA ILE A 8 13.31 5.85 0.93
C ILE A 8 14.67 6.54 0.76
N GLY A 9 15.62 5.91 0.06
CA GLY A 9 16.92 6.50 -0.22
C GLY A 9 17.97 6.24 0.85
N PHE A 10 17.78 5.21 1.66
CA PHE A 10 18.72 4.79 2.70
C PHE A 10 19.49 3.53 2.30
N SER A 11 19.86 3.41 1.02
CA SER A 11 20.42 2.17 0.46
C SER A 11 21.87 1.91 0.92
N LYS A 12 22.62 2.98 1.19
CA LYS A 12 24.04 2.93 1.57
C LYS A 12 24.31 3.21 3.05
N LEU A 13 23.27 3.30 3.88
CA LEU A 13 23.44 3.62 5.29
C LEU A 13 24.00 2.42 6.06
N ASN A 14 25.03 2.72 6.87
CA ASN A 14 25.54 1.79 7.87
C ASN A 14 24.74 1.94 9.17
N LYS A 15 24.91 1.00 10.10
CA LYS A 15 24.22 1.02 11.40
C LYS A 15 24.51 2.31 12.19
N ASP A 16 25.77 2.71 12.27
CA ASP A 16 26.18 3.90 13.03
C ASP A 16 25.54 5.19 12.47
N ALA A 17 25.53 5.34 11.14
CA ALA A 17 24.90 6.47 10.48
C ALA A 17 23.37 6.47 10.64
N LEU A 18 22.75 5.29 10.74
CA LEU A 18 21.33 5.18 11.04
C LEU A 18 21.04 5.61 12.49
N GLU A 19 21.89 5.26 13.45
CA GLU A 19 21.76 5.72 14.83
C GLU A 19 21.91 7.24 14.94
N GLU A 20 22.81 7.86 14.16
CA GLU A 20 22.92 9.32 14.06
C GLU A 20 21.61 9.95 13.56
N ILE A 21 21.02 9.40 12.49
CA ILE A 21 19.73 9.87 11.95
C ILE A 21 18.62 9.69 13.01
N VAL A 22 18.55 8.55 13.67
CA VAL A 22 17.56 8.29 14.73
C VAL A 22 17.67 9.34 15.84
N ASN A 23 18.89 9.64 16.29
CA ASN A 23 19.12 10.67 17.30
C ASN A 23 18.72 12.06 16.79
N GLU A 24 18.97 12.39 15.52
CA GLU A 24 18.52 13.64 14.91
C GLU A 24 16.99 13.75 14.90
N VAL A 25 16.29 12.67 14.54
CA VAL A 25 14.82 12.62 14.56
C VAL A 25 14.28 12.81 15.98
N ILE A 26 14.92 12.23 17.00
CA ILE A 26 14.52 12.41 18.40
C ILE A 26 14.69 13.87 18.83
N LEU A 27 15.76 14.53 18.38
CA LEU A 27 16.04 15.93 18.75
C LEU A 27 15.16 16.94 18.00
N ARG A 28 14.82 16.66 16.74
CA ARG A 28 14.08 17.57 15.85
C ARG A 28 13.08 16.80 14.98
N PRO A 29 11.99 16.28 15.56
CA PRO A 29 10.94 15.65 14.78
C PRO A 29 10.14 16.71 14.00
N ASP A 30 9.71 16.37 12.79
CA ASP A 30 8.78 17.22 12.03
C ASP A 30 7.36 17.11 12.59
N TYR A 31 7.05 15.96 13.18
CA TYR A 31 5.77 15.66 13.80
C TYR A 31 5.98 14.78 15.02
N GLN A 32 5.27 15.10 16.10
CA GLN A 32 5.26 14.33 17.34
C GLN A 32 3.82 14.13 17.79
N GLU A 33 3.49 12.89 18.13
CA GLU A 33 2.18 12.51 18.61
C GLU A 33 2.31 11.55 19.79
N SER A 34 1.50 11.77 20.82
CA SER A 34 1.38 10.87 21.97
C SER A 34 -0.04 10.35 22.08
N ALA A 35 -0.19 9.06 22.29
CA ALA A 35 -1.46 8.39 22.55
C ALA A 35 -1.31 7.41 23.71
N ILE A 36 -2.44 6.94 24.25
CA ILE A 36 -2.46 5.85 25.22
C ILE A 36 -3.00 4.63 24.48
N ASP A 37 -2.23 3.55 24.47
CA ASP A 37 -2.66 2.30 23.86
C ASP A 37 -3.84 1.68 24.63
N LEU A 38 -4.54 0.71 24.03
CA LEU A 38 -5.67 0.00 24.65
C LEU A 38 -5.32 -0.66 26.00
N GLU A 39 -4.04 -0.98 26.21
CA GLU A 39 -3.51 -1.56 27.45
C GLU A 39 -3.12 -0.52 28.51
N GLY A 40 -3.27 0.79 28.23
CA GLY A 40 -2.92 1.88 29.13
C GLY A 40 -1.46 2.32 29.04
N ASN A 41 -0.67 1.76 28.12
CA ASN A 41 0.72 2.15 27.90
C ASN A 41 0.81 3.48 27.13
N GLN A 42 1.74 4.35 27.53
CA GLN A 42 2.02 5.57 26.80
C GLN A 42 2.74 5.23 25.50
N PHE A 43 2.21 5.69 24.38
CA PHE A 43 2.76 5.51 23.04
C PHE A 43 3.17 6.86 22.47
N VAL A 44 4.38 6.97 21.94
CA VAL A 44 4.86 8.17 21.24
C VAL A 44 5.36 7.81 19.85
N GLU A 45 4.88 8.57 18.87
CA GLU A 45 5.32 8.50 17.49
C GLU A 45 6.02 9.81 17.10
N LEU A 46 7.24 9.69 16.60
CA LEU A 46 8.01 10.77 16.01
C LEU A 46 8.14 10.50 14.51
N ARG A 47 7.87 11.50 13.68
CA ARG A 47 8.04 11.39 12.22
C ARG A 47 9.04 12.42 11.75
N TYR A 48 9.85 12.00 10.80
CA TYR A 48 10.81 12.86 10.12
C TYR A 48 10.76 12.58 8.61
N MET A 49 10.53 13.64 7.84
CA MET A 49 10.34 13.55 6.40
C MET A 49 11.65 13.84 5.71
N VAL A 50 12.12 12.91 4.88
CA VAL A 50 13.36 13.05 4.10
C VAL A 50 13.11 13.58 2.70
N ALA A 51 11.85 13.58 2.28
CA ALA A 51 11.32 14.18 1.07
C ALA A 51 9.81 14.39 1.22
N ASP A 52 9.15 14.99 0.21
CA ASP A 52 7.69 15.13 0.18
C ASP A 52 7.00 13.80 0.46
N ASN A 53 6.25 13.70 1.57
CA ASN A 53 5.51 12.52 2.02
C ASN A 53 6.31 11.23 2.25
N VAL A 54 7.64 11.24 2.09
CA VAL A 54 8.52 10.09 2.35
C VAL A 54 9.38 10.37 3.58
N GLY A 55 9.45 9.42 4.52
CA GLY A 55 10.11 9.66 5.78
C GLY A 55 10.47 8.42 6.58
N LEU A 56 10.93 8.66 7.80
CA LEU A 56 11.19 7.68 8.83
C LEU A 56 10.25 7.95 10.01
N VAL A 57 9.62 6.90 10.52
CA VAL A 57 8.84 6.95 11.75
C VAL A 57 9.59 6.20 12.84
N LEU A 58 9.72 6.85 13.99
CA LEU A 58 10.22 6.27 15.24
C LEU A 58 9.06 6.09 16.20
N ARG A 59 9.01 4.94 16.87
CA ARG A 59 8.01 4.62 17.88
C ARG A 59 8.72 4.22 19.17
N GLY A 60 8.17 4.68 20.29
CA GLY A 60 8.80 4.50 21.58
C GLY A 60 7.97 5.09 22.72
N ILE A 61 8.60 5.18 23.88
CA ILE A 61 8.01 5.66 25.13
C ILE A 61 8.94 6.68 25.78
N TYR A 62 8.38 7.63 26.54
CA TYR A 62 9.20 8.46 27.43
C TYR A 62 9.37 7.76 28.77
N ASN A 63 10.59 7.74 29.28
CA ASN A 63 10.87 7.27 30.64
C ASN A 63 10.55 8.34 31.68
N GLU A 64 10.71 8.00 32.97
CA GLU A 64 10.48 8.93 34.08
C GLU A 64 11.41 10.17 34.06
N ASN A 65 12.52 10.12 33.30
CA ASN A 65 13.48 11.21 33.14
C ASN A 65 13.19 12.07 31.89
N ASP A 66 12.06 11.87 31.21
CA ASP A 66 11.68 12.56 29.96
C ASP A 66 12.63 12.27 28.78
N GLU A 67 13.31 11.12 28.81
CA GLU A 67 14.13 10.63 27.70
C GLU A 67 13.32 9.66 26.83
N PHE A 68 13.40 9.85 25.52
CA PHE A 68 12.73 9.00 24.55
C PHE A 68 13.47 7.66 24.40
N ILE A 69 12.81 6.57 24.75
CA ILE A 69 13.28 5.20 24.54
C ILE A 69 12.65 4.68 23.25
N LEU A 70 13.48 4.50 22.23
CA LEU A 70 13.08 3.92 20.96
C LEU A 70 12.76 2.42 21.14
N ASP A 71 11.58 2.02 20.68
CA ASP A 71 11.18 0.62 20.61
C ASP A 71 11.45 0.06 19.21
N TYR A 72 10.96 0.74 18.17
CA TYR A 72 11.26 0.40 16.79
C TYR A 72 11.11 1.59 15.84
N TYR A 73 11.65 1.43 14.63
CA TYR A 73 11.52 2.38 13.54
C TYR A 73 11.13 1.67 12.25
N TYR A 74 10.50 2.42 11.35
CA TYR A 74 10.19 1.93 10.01
C TYR A 74 10.14 3.08 9.00
N PRO A 75 10.53 2.83 7.73
CA PRO A 75 10.36 3.79 6.65
C PRO A 75 8.88 3.94 6.32
N THR A 76 8.48 5.13 5.91
CA THR A 76 7.08 5.44 5.58
C THR A 76 6.98 6.24 4.30
N PHE A 77 5.88 6.03 3.58
CA PHE A 77 5.43 6.91 2.53
C PHE A 77 3.93 7.17 2.76
N PHE A 78 3.55 8.44 2.86
CA PHE A 78 2.15 8.83 3.08
C PHE A 78 1.45 9.09 1.75
N GLY A 79 0.37 8.36 1.53
CA GLY A 79 -0.51 8.58 0.38
C GLY A 79 -1.30 9.87 0.53
N SER A 80 -1.71 10.42 -0.61
CA SER A 80 -2.56 11.61 -0.75
C SER A 80 -3.87 11.31 -1.50
N ILE A 81 -3.95 10.13 -2.13
CA ILE A 81 -5.09 9.71 -2.94
C ILE A 81 -5.95 8.73 -2.15
N VAL A 82 -7.26 8.96 -2.13
CA VAL A 82 -8.23 7.98 -1.61
C VAL A 82 -8.30 6.79 -2.55
N SER A 83 -7.81 5.65 -2.06
CA SER A 83 -7.73 4.39 -2.80
C SER A 83 -9.03 3.59 -2.70
N ILE A 84 -9.58 3.52 -1.49
CA ILE A 84 -10.72 2.65 -1.14
C ILE A 84 -11.64 3.41 -0.19
N LYS A 85 -12.94 3.11 -0.28
CA LYS A 85 -13.95 3.51 0.70
C LYS A 85 -14.69 2.26 1.12
N ASN A 86 -14.45 1.78 2.33
CA ASN A 86 -15.01 0.51 2.79
C ASN A 86 -14.96 0.41 4.32
N ASP A 87 -15.67 -0.57 4.88
CA ASP A 87 -15.53 -0.92 6.28
C ASP A 87 -14.14 -1.52 6.56
N VAL A 88 -13.60 -1.23 7.73
CA VAL A 88 -12.23 -1.59 8.11
C VAL A 88 -12.20 -2.21 9.49
N GLU A 89 -11.43 -3.28 9.61
CA GLU A 89 -11.14 -3.91 10.90
C GLU A 89 -9.69 -3.63 11.26
N VAL A 90 -9.46 -3.05 12.44
CA VAL A 90 -8.11 -2.74 12.92
C VAL A 90 -7.68 -3.79 13.95
N ILE A 91 -6.58 -4.48 13.69
CA ILE A 91 -6.09 -5.62 14.47
C ILE A 91 -4.69 -5.33 15.01
N LYS A 92 -4.49 -5.52 16.33
CA LYS A 92 -3.17 -5.44 16.96
C LYS A 92 -2.33 -6.66 16.61
N GLN A 93 -1.08 -6.45 16.20
CA GLN A 93 -0.12 -7.52 15.98
C GLN A 93 0.33 -8.13 17.31
N THR A 94 0.33 -9.46 17.44
CA THR A 94 0.62 -10.14 18.72
C THR A 94 2.04 -9.88 19.27
N ASP A 95 3.01 -9.65 18.38
CA ASP A 95 4.43 -9.58 18.73
C ASP A 95 5.03 -8.16 18.72
N LYS A 96 4.26 -7.15 18.28
CA LYS A 96 4.70 -5.75 18.16
C LYS A 96 3.53 -4.83 18.44
N ASP A 97 3.78 -3.64 18.97
CA ASP A 97 2.77 -2.56 19.07
C ASP A 97 2.47 -1.92 17.70
N ASN A 98 2.29 -2.76 16.68
CA ASN A 98 1.83 -2.41 15.35
C ASN A 98 0.36 -2.81 15.19
N TYR A 99 -0.35 -2.01 14.41
CA TYR A 99 -1.72 -2.29 14.03
C TYR A 99 -1.79 -2.54 12.53
N TYR A 100 -2.51 -3.58 12.15
CA TYR A 100 -2.91 -3.83 10.78
C TYR A 100 -4.34 -3.39 10.56
N VAL A 101 -4.63 -2.98 9.34
CA VAL A 101 -5.99 -2.77 8.88
C VAL A 101 -6.33 -3.88 7.91
N MET A 102 -7.47 -4.52 8.13
CA MET A 102 -8.08 -5.47 7.21
C MET A 102 -9.26 -4.81 6.52
N CYS A 103 -9.31 -4.93 5.20
CA CYS A 103 -10.37 -4.38 4.36
C CYS A 103 -10.72 -5.39 3.26
N ASP A 104 -12.00 -5.74 3.15
CA ASP A 104 -12.49 -6.68 2.14
C ASP A 104 -12.78 -5.95 0.82
N GLU A 105 -11.78 -5.82 -0.05
CA GLU A 105 -11.92 -5.15 -1.34
C GLU A 105 -12.28 -6.15 -2.46
N ILE A 106 -13.55 -6.16 -2.88
CA ILE A 106 -14.08 -7.07 -3.90
C ILE A 106 -13.34 -6.90 -5.23
N ARG A 107 -12.90 -5.67 -5.58
CA ARG A 107 -12.16 -5.40 -6.83
C ARG A 107 -10.84 -6.15 -6.93
N LEU A 108 -10.17 -6.36 -5.80
CA LEU A 108 -8.88 -7.07 -5.76
C LEU A 108 -9.06 -8.58 -5.64
N GLY A 109 -10.24 -9.05 -5.22
CA GLY A 109 -10.50 -10.48 -5.00
C GLY A 109 -9.68 -11.09 -3.85
N VAL A 110 -9.11 -10.24 -2.99
CA VAL A 110 -8.31 -10.61 -1.82
C VAL A 110 -8.67 -9.71 -0.64
N ASN A 111 -8.53 -10.24 0.58
CA ASN A 111 -8.63 -9.43 1.78
C ASN A 111 -7.35 -8.61 1.90
N LEU A 112 -7.50 -7.29 1.81
CA LEU A 112 -6.39 -6.35 1.85
C LEU A 112 -5.97 -6.18 3.32
N ILE A 113 -4.69 -6.40 3.60
CA ILE A 113 -4.08 -6.22 4.91
C ILE A 113 -2.91 -5.27 4.74
N PHE A 114 -2.88 -4.20 5.52
CA PHE A 114 -1.80 -3.21 5.44
C PHE A 114 -1.45 -2.63 6.81
N GLN A 115 -0.23 -2.12 6.94
CA GLN A 115 0.20 -1.48 8.19
C GLN A 115 -0.48 -0.11 8.36
N LEU A 116 -1.13 0.10 9.51
CA LEU A 116 -1.74 1.38 9.87
C LEU A 116 -0.67 2.43 10.20
N GLN A 117 -0.71 3.56 9.48
CA GLN A 117 0.24 4.65 9.67
C GLN A 117 -0.24 5.68 10.72
N ASN A 118 -1.54 5.98 10.81
CA ASN A 118 -2.10 6.97 11.73
C ASN A 118 -2.72 6.32 13.00
N MET A 119 -1.95 5.49 13.68
CA MET A 119 -2.37 4.78 14.90
C MET A 119 -2.77 5.74 16.03
N GLY A 120 -2.08 6.87 16.22
CA GLY A 120 -2.42 7.82 17.27
C GLY A 120 -3.83 8.40 17.11
N GLU A 121 -4.27 8.59 15.86
CA GLU A 121 -5.64 9.01 15.54
C GLU A 121 -6.66 7.92 15.87
N PHE A 122 -6.37 6.67 15.50
CA PHE A 122 -7.20 5.51 15.85
C PHE A 122 -7.40 5.39 17.37
N LEU A 123 -6.31 5.44 18.14
CA LEU A 123 -6.35 5.32 19.60
C LEU A 123 -7.12 6.46 20.28
N ARG A 124 -6.99 7.70 19.78
CA ARG A 124 -7.75 8.84 20.30
C ARG A 124 -9.23 8.77 20.00
N HIS A 125 -9.59 8.33 18.80
CA HIS A 125 -10.99 8.23 18.40
C HIS A 125 -11.71 7.08 19.09
N ASN A 126 -10.96 6.13 19.69
CA ASN A 126 -11.41 5.14 20.68
C ASN A 126 -12.86 4.74 20.43
N ILE A 127 -13.13 4.30 19.20
CA ILE A 127 -14.50 4.23 18.69
C ILE A 127 -15.18 3.12 19.46
N SER A 128 -15.97 3.55 20.45
CA SER A 128 -17.09 2.81 20.98
C SER A 128 -17.80 2.14 19.81
N ASN A 129 -17.74 0.80 19.74
CA ASN A 129 -18.47 -0.09 18.82
C ASN A 129 -19.77 0.52 18.27
N GLY A 130 -19.65 1.31 17.21
CA GLY A 130 -20.64 2.36 16.92
C GLY A 130 -20.78 2.62 15.44
N LYS A 131 -21.24 1.58 14.73
CA LYS A 131 -21.67 1.51 13.33
C LYS A 131 -20.56 1.66 12.28
N SER A 132 -20.34 0.55 11.57
CA SER A 132 -19.72 0.45 10.23
C SER A 132 -20.21 1.58 9.33
N ALA A 133 -19.42 2.63 9.24
CA ALA A 133 -19.52 3.59 8.17
C ALA A 133 -18.27 3.42 7.33
N ASP A 134 -18.42 3.35 6.02
CA ASP A 134 -17.29 3.22 5.10
C ASP A 134 -16.26 4.31 5.40
N LYS A 135 -15.02 3.88 5.69
CA LYS A 135 -13.89 4.77 5.99
C LYS A 135 -13.13 5.03 4.70
N GLU A 136 -12.63 6.25 4.54
CA GLU A 136 -11.73 6.57 3.41
C GLU A 136 -10.33 6.06 3.73
N ILE A 137 -9.76 5.28 2.81
CA ILE A 137 -8.45 4.65 2.96
C ILE A 137 -7.53 5.20 1.88
N MET A 138 -6.36 5.70 2.29
CA MET A 138 -5.29 6.11 1.39
C MET A 138 -4.16 5.08 1.47
N LEU A 139 -3.93 4.37 0.36
CA LEU A 139 -2.91 3.33 0.29
C LEU A 139 -1.60 3.89 -0.28
N ALA A 140 -0.53 3.60 0.43
CA ALA A 140 0.82 3.90 0.02
C ALA A 140 1.70 2.67 0.18
N ALA A 141 2.73 2.55 -0.66
CA ALA A 141 3.57 1.38 -0.62
C ALA A 141 5.04 1.71 -0.85
N LEU A 142 5.89 0.92 -0.21
CA LEU A 142 7.33 0.96 -0.43
C LEU A 142 7.75 -0.26 -1.25
N SER A 143 8.62 -0.04 -2.23
CA SER A 143 9.17 -1.12 -3.05
C SER A 143 10.70 -1.05 -3.08
N THR A 144 11.34 -2.21 -2.91
CA THR A 144 12.80 -2.35 -3.03
C THR A 144 13.23 -2.86 -4.41
N GLU A 145 12.28 -3.32 -5.23
CA GLU A 145 12.55 -3.77 -6.59
C GLU A 145 11.31 -3.61 -7.48
N GLY A 146 11.53 -3.03 -8.65
CA GLY A 146 10.46 -2.78 -9.60
C GLY A 146 10.94 -2.83 -11.04
N LYS A 147 10.03 -3.14 -11.95
CA LYS A 147 10.28 -3.17 -13.39
C LYS A 147 9.19 -2.38 -14.10
N ILE A 148 9.60 -1.55 -15.05
CA ILE A 148 8.68 -0.85 -15.93
C ILE A 148 8.48 -1.68 -17.20
N LEU A 149 7.22 -2.01 -17.47
CA LEU A 149 6.79 -2.74 -18.65
C LEU A 149 6.14 -1.78 -19.65
N LEU A 150 6.22 -2.15 -20.93
CA LEU A 150 5.53 -1.42 -21.98
C LEU A 150 4.01 -1.48 -21.79
N PRO A 151 3.28 -0.44 -22.27
CA PRO A 151 1.83 -0.49 -22.35
C PRO A 151 1.39 -1.72 -23.14
N VAL A 152 0.25 -2.30 -22.77
CA VAL A 152 -0.45 -3.23 -23.65
C VAL A 152 -1.12 -2.38 -24.74
N HIS A 153 -1.06 -2.83 -25.99
CA HIS A 153 -1.80 -2.19 -27.08
C HIS A 153 -3.30 -2.37 -26.82
N ASP A 154 -3.91 -1.39 -26.17
CA ASP A 154 -5.35 -1.34 -25.96
C ASP A 154 -5.95 -0.07 -26.53
N ASN A 155 -7.04 -0.25 -27.29
CA ASN A 155 -7.86 0.86 -27.74
C ASN A 155 -8.64 1.42 -26.53
N GLU A 156 -8.87 2.74 -26.46
CA GLU A 156 -9.66 3.35 -25.38
C GLU A 156 -11.04 2.69 -25.20
N LYS A 157 -11.66 2.25 -26.31
CA LYS A 157 -12.92 1.50 -26.30
C LYS A 157 -12.83 0.16 -25.56
N SER A 158 -11.68 -0.53 -25.65
CA SER A 158 -11.43 -1.78 -24.93
C SER A 158 -11.33 -1.53 -23.43
N ARG A 159 -10.58 -0.49 -23.01
CA ARG A 159 -10.48 -0.08 -21.59
C ARG A 159 -11.83 0.27 -20.97
N ILE A 160 -12.65 1.05 -21.66
CA ILE A 160 -14.00 1.41 -21.17
C ILE A 160 -14.88 0.16 -21.02
N LYS A 161 -14.78 -0.77 -21.97
CA LYS A 161 -15.52 -2.03 -21.92
C LYS A 161 -15.07 -2.92 -20.76
N GLU A 162 -13.77 -2.97 -20.47
CA GLU A 162 -13.23 -3.71 -19.33
C GLU A 162 -13.72 -3.13 -17.99
N LYS A 163 -13.68 -1.81 -17.82
CA LYS A 163 -14.22 -1.16 -16.60
C LYS A 163 -15.71 -1.47 -16.39
N LEU A 164 -16.51 -1.38 -17.45
CA LEU A 164 -17.94 -1.73 -17.38
C LEU A 164 -18.16 -3.22 -17.05
N ASN A 165 -17.32 -4.11 -17.57
CA ASN A 165 -17.39 -5.54 -17.26
C ASN A 165 -16.98 -5.82 -15.81
N ASN A 166 -15.94 -5.17 -15.29
CA ASN A 166 -15.55 -5.28 -13.88
C ASN A 166 -16.70 -4.85 -12.97
N GLN A 167 -17.35 -3.73 -13.28
CA GLN A 167 -18.46 -3.23 -12.47
C GLN A 167 -19.67 -4.16 -12.50
N LYS A 168 -19.98 -4.78 -13.64
CA LYS A 168 -21.00 -5.83 -13.73
C LYS A 168 -20.64 -7.06 -12.90
N ARG A 169 -19.37 -7.49 -12.96
CA ARG A 169 -18.87 -8.63 -12.18
C ARG A 169 -18.99 -8.38 -10.68
N ILE A 170 -18.66 -7.17 -10.21
CA ILE A 170 -18.81 -6.78 -8.80
C ILE A 170 -20.28 -6.88 -8.36
N ASN A 171 -21.21 -6.30 -9.12
CA ASN A 171 -22.64 -6.38 -8.82
C ASN A 171 -23.15 -7.83 -8.76
N LEU A 172 -22.69 -8.70 -9.66
CA LEU A 172 -23.05 -10.13 -9.65
C LEU A 172 -22.47 -10.86 -8.43
N VAL A 173 -21.24 -10.52 -8.00
CA VAL A 173 -20.62 -11.09 -6.79
C VAL A 173 -21.38 -10.67 -5.54
N GLU A 174 -21.82 -9.42 -5.45
CA GLU A 174 -22.65 -8.94 -4.34
C GLU A 174 -23.99 -9.69 -4.28
N GLN A 175 -24.70 -9.81 -5.41
CA GLN A 175 -25.95 -10.56 -5.48
C GLN A 175 -25.76 -12.04 -5.15
N ALA A 176 -24.66 -12.65 -5.58
CA ALA A 176 -24.34 -14.04 -5.25
C ALA A 176 -24.07 -14.22 -3.74
N ARG A 177 -23.42 -13.24 -3.07
CA ARG A 177 -23.25 -13.24 -1.60
C ARG A 177 -24.60 -13.17 -0.86
N GLU A 178 -25.59 -12.51 -1.45
CA GLU A 178 -26.96 -12.46 -0.93
C GLU A 178 -27.79 -13.74 -1.21
N GLY A 179 -27.22 -14.73 -1.90
CA GLY A 179 -27.85 -16.02 -2.17
C GLY A 179 -28.60 -16.11 -3.50
N ASN A 180 -28.35 -15.21 -4.45
CA ASN A 180 -28.95 -15.26 -5.79
C ASN A 180 -28.29 -16.34 -6.66
N GLU A 181 -28.99 -17.45 -6.90
CA GLU A 181 -28.51 -18.56 -7.76
C GLU A 181 -28.29 -18.15 -9.22
N GLU A 182 -29.12 -17.26 -9.79
CA GLU A 182 -28.94 -16.79 -11.18
C GLU A 182 -27.65 -16.00 -11.35
N ALA A 183 -27.26 -15.22 -10.33
CA ALA A 183 -26.00 -14.49 -10.34
C ALA A 183 -24.79 -15.46 -10.28
N LEU A 184 -24.90 -16.54 -9.51
CA LEU A 184 -23.88 -17.59 -9.42
C LEU A 184 -23.71 -18.35 -10.75
N GLU A 185 -24.82 -18.70 -11.41
CA GLU A 185 -24.78 -19.32 -12.74
C GLU A 185 -24.13 -18.39 -13.77
N SER A 186 -24.50 -17.12 -13.78
CA SER A 186 -23.90 -16.11 -14.68
C SER A 186 -22.39 -15.98 -14.44
N LEU A 187 -21.94 -15.90 -13.19
CA LEU A 187 -20.52 -15.84 -12.85
C LEU A 187 -19.77 -17.09 -13.33
N THR A 188 -20.37 -18.27 -13.16
CA THR A 188 -19.77 -19.54 -13.57
C THR A 188 -19.61 -19.61 -15.10
N MET A 189 -20.62 -19.18 -15.85
CA MET A 189 -20.55 -19.12 -17.31
C MET A 189 -19.47 -18.14 -17.79
N ASP A 190 -19.40 -16.95 -17.18
CA ASP A 190 -18.39 -15.93 -17.49
C ASP A 190 -16.96 -16.43 -17.21
N GLU A 191 -16.75 -17.21 -16.15
CA GLU A 191 -15.45 -17.79 -15.82
C GLU A 191 -14.99 -18.84 -16.82
N ILE A 192 -15.89 -19.71 -17.29
CA ILE A 192 -15.58 -20.69 -18.34
C ILE A 192 -15.15 -19.95 -19.62
N ASP A 193 -15.90 -18.91 -19.99
CA ASP A 193 -15.62 -18.08 -21.16
C ASP A 193 -14.27 -17.35 -21.06
N LEU A 194 -13.97 -16.78 -19.89
CA LEU A 194 -12.71 -16.11 -19.59
C LEU A 194 -11.54 -17.09 -19.68
N TYR A 195 -11.66 -18.25 -19.04
CA TYR A 195 -10.61 -19.28 -19.05
C TYR A 195 -10.28 -19.73 -20.48
N GLN A 196 -11.31 -19.96 -21.30
CA GLN A 196 -11.11 -20.33 -22.70
C GLN A 196 -10.41 -19.22 -23.51
N ARG A 197 -10.75 -17.96 -23.28
CA ARG A 197 -10.10 -16.81 -23.95
C ARG A 197 -8.64 -16.68 -23.53
N ILE A 198 -8.35 -16.76 -22.24
CA ILE A 198 -6.98 -16.67 -21.70
C ILE A 198 -6.13 -17.83 -22.21
N SER A 199 -6.62 -19.07 -22.11
CA SER A 199 -5.89 -20.27 -22.55
C SER A 199 -5.44 -20.19 -24.02
N ARG A 200 -6.33 -19.69 -24.91
CA ARG A 200 -6.00 -19.48 -26.32
C ARG A 200 -4.93 -18.40 -26.53
N ARG A 201 -4.99 -17.31 -25.76
CA ARG A 201 -4.04 -16.19 -25.85
C ARG A 201 -2.67 -16.57 -25.28
N VAL A 202 -2.60 -17.20 -24.11
CA VAL A 202 -1.32 -17.63 -23.47
C VAL A 202 -0.53 -18.59 -24.36
N THR A 203 -1.20 -19.38 -25.20
CA THR A 203 -0.53 -20.28 -26.16
C THR A 203 0.19 -19.51 -27.29
N ARG A 204 -0.24 -18.27 -27.59
CA ARG A 204 0.20 -17.50 -28.76
C ARG A 204 0.91 -16.19 -28.42
N GLU A 205 0.67 -15.64 -27.23
CA GLU A 205 1.11 -14.34 -26.76
C GLU A 205 1.96 -14.47 -25.49
N ASP A 206 2.82 -13.50 -25.23
CA ASP A 206 3.54 -13.41 -23.95
C ASP A 206 2.55 -13.22 -22.79
N ILE A 207 2.76 -13.90 -21.67
CA ILE A 207 1.91 -13.82 -20.46
C ILE A 207 1.69 -12.36 -20.02
N LEU A 208 2.72 -11.51 -20.11
CA LEU A 208 2.63 -10.08 -19.73
C LEU A 208 1.89 -9.22 -20.77
N SER A 209 1.54 -9.79 -21.92
CA SER A 209 0.61 -9.20 -22.90
C SER A 209 -0.83 -9.70 -22.71
N VAL A 210 -0.99 -10.86 -22.07
CA VAL A 210 -2.31 -11.44 -21.75
C VAL A 210 -2.86 -10.88 -20.44
N VAL A 211 -2.00 -10.73 -19.42
CA VAL A 211 -2.36 -10.17 -18.11
C VAL A 211 -2.09 -8.67 -18.12
N THR A 212 -3.15 -7.88 -17.93
CA THR A 212 -3.09 -6.42 -17.92
C THR A 212 -2.64 -5.89 -16.57
N THR A 213 -3.33 -6.31 -15.50
CA THR A 213 -3.06 -5.94 -14.10
C THR A 213 -3.27 -7.13 -13.16
N PHE A 214 -2.59 -7.13 -12.01
CA PHE A 214 -2.84 -8.09 -10.93
C PHE A 214 -2.41 -7.53 -9.58
N PHE A 215 -3.01 -8.07 -8.53
CA PHE A 215 -2.68 -7.76 -7.14
C PHE A 215 -2.73 -9.06 -6.35
N MET A 216 -1.59 -9.57 -5.88
CA MET A 216 -1.50 -10.90 -5.26
C MET A 216 -0.63 -10.88 -4.01
N PRO A 217 -1.00 -11.59 -2.93
CA PRO A 217 -0.16 -11.74 -1.75
C PRO A 217 1.21 -12.32 -2.11
N TYR A 218 2.26 -11.82 -1.46
CA TYR A 218 3.63 -12.25 -1.72
C TYR A 218 4.37 -12.65 -0.45
N GLY A 219 4.71 -13.94 -0.35
CA GLY A 219 5.47 -14.48 0.77
C GLY A 219 4.60 -14.88 1.95
N ILE A 220 5.19 -14.84 3.15
CA ILE A 220 4.55 -15.25 4.41
C ILE A 220 3.92 -14.05 5.14
N GLU A 221 4.37 -12.85 4.83
CA GLU A 221 3.89 -11.62 5.46
C GLU A 221 2.61 -11.14 4.79
N ASN A 222 1.62 -10.78 5.60
CA ASN A 222 0.28 -10.46 5.12
C ASN A 222 0.17 -9.09 4.43
N ASP A 223 1.13 -8.20 4.67
CA ASP A 223 1.19 -6.82 4.17
C ASP A 223 2.11 -6.66 2.94
N LYS A 224 2.57 -7.78 2.36
CA LYS A 224 3.38 -7.82 1.14
C LYS A 224 2.56 -8.30 -0.05
N TYR A 225 2.66 -7.57 -1.15
CA TYR A 225 1.94 -7.88 -2.38
C TYR A 225 2.85 -7.76 -3.59
N GLU A 226 2.67 -8.63 -4.58
CA GLU A 226 3.17 -8.43 -5.93
C GLU A 226 2.06 -7.76 -6.75
N ILE A 227 2.40 -6.64 -7.38
CA ILE A 227 1.46 -5.87 -8.18
C ILE A 227 1.94 -5.70 -9.60
N LEU A 228 0.97 -5.67 -10.51
CA LEU A 228 1.13 -5.17 -11.87
C LEU A 228 0.01 -4.17 -12.13
N GLY A 229 0.35 -2.92 -12.41
CA GLY A 229 -0.63 -1.87 -12.62
C GLY A 229 -0.17 -0.85 -13.66
N ASN A 230 -1.12 -0.04 -14.12
CA ASN A 230 -0.85 1.06 -15.05
C ASN A 230 -0.38 2.29 -14.30
N ILE A 231 0.66 2.95 -14.81
CA ILE A 231 1.19 4.17 -14.22
C ILE A 231 0.34 5.35 -14.67
N LEU A 232 -0.30 6.01 -13.71
CA LEU A 232 -1.12 7.19 -13.91
C LEU A 232 -0.31 8.48 -13.78
N ASP A 233 0.64 8.53 -12.85
CA ASP A 233 1.50 9.68 -12.63
C ASP A 233 2.90 9.26 -12.14
N VAL A 234 3.90 10.12 -12.37
CA VAL A 234 5.29 9.91 -11.99
C VAL A 234 5.85 11.22 -11.42
N LYS A 235 6.24 11.19 -10.14
CA LYS A 235 6.91 12.31 -9.46
C LYS A 235 8.31 11.88 -9.01
N TYR A 236 9.29 12.74 -9.24
CA TYR A 236 10.66 12.53 -8.76
C TYR A 236 10.90 13.41 -7.55
N VAL A 237 11.45 12.81 -6.49
CA VAL A 237 11.84 13.52 -5.27
C VAL A 237 13.25 13.09 -4.88
N VAL A 238 13.92 13.88 -4.05
CA VAL A 238 15.30 13.58 -3.61
C VAL A 238 15.30 13.51 -2.09
N ASN A 239 15.88 12.44 -1.55
CA ASN A 239 16.13 12.36 -0.11
C ASN A 239 17.20 13.41 0.25
N HIS A 240 16.87 14.42 1.06
CA HIS A 240 17.81 15.50 1.37
C HIS A 240 18.98 15.11 2.26
N LEU A 241 18.92 13.96 2.95
CA LEU A 241 20.02 13.44 3.76
C LEU A 241 21.06 12.68 2.94
N THR A 242 20.60 11.81 2.03
CA THR A 242 21.50 10.94 1.25
C THR A 242 21.69 11.38 -0.20
N MET A 243 20.90 12.35 -0.66
CA MET A 243 20.83 12.82 -2.05
C MET A 243 20.44 11.72 -3.05
N GLU A 244 19.82 10.63 -2.58
CA GLU A 244 19.31 9.58 -3.45
C GLU A 244 17.99 10.01 -4.10
N GLU A 245 17.88 9.82 -5.42
CA GLU A 245 16.65 10.10 -6.18
C GLU A 245 15.62 8.99 -5.98
N LEU A 246 14.42 9.39 -5.58
CA LEU A 246 13.26 8.52 -5.40
C LEU A 246 12.23 8.80 -6.48
N VAL A 247 11.52 7.75 -6.86
CA VAL A 247 10.41 7.80 -7.82
C VAL A 247 9.14 7.46 -7.08
N LEU A 248 8.18 8.38 -7.10
CA LEU A 248 6.83 8.19 -6.61
C LEU A 248 5.94 7.90 -7.82
N LEU A 249 5.28 6.76 -7.81
CA LEU A 249 4.41 6.29 -8.88
C LEU A 249 2.98 6.22 -8.39
N THR A 250 2.05 6.84 -9.10
CA THR A 250 0.62 6.54 -8.89
C THR A 250 0.24 5.39 -9.82
N VAL A 251 -0.21 4.27 -9.26
CA VAL A 251 -0.45 3.02 -9.98
C VAL A 251 -1.92 2.61 -9.84
N ASP A 252 -2.58 2.33 -10.96
CA ASP A 252 -3.91 1.71 -11.02
C ASP A 252 -3.75 0.20 -11.23
N SER A 253 -4.09 -0.57 -10.20
CA SER A 253 -4.09 -2.03 -10.25
C SER A 253 -5.49 -2.53 -9.90
N ASN A 254 -6.18 -3.13 -10.89
CA ASN A 254 -7.54 -3.65 -10.73
C ASN A 254 -8.54 -2.59 -10.21
N ASP A 255 -8.50 -1.37 -10.75
CA ASP A 255 -9.36 -0.24 -10.35
C ASP A 255 -9.16 0.22 -8.89
N VAL A 256 -8.04 -0.16 -8.27
CA VAL A 256 -7.53 0.41 -7.01
C VAL A 256 -6.30 1.24 -7.32
N ILE A 257 -6.37 2.53 -6.96
CA ILE A 257 -5.27 3.48 -7.14
C ILE A 257 -4.45 3.51 -5.86
N LEU A 258 -3.15 3.25 -5.97
CA LEU A 258 -2.22 3.35 -4.85
C LEU A 258 -0.95 4.10 -5.28
N GLU A 259 -0.26 4.68 -4.32
CA GLU A 259 1.00 5.36 -4.55
C GLU A 259 2.17 4.49 -4.09
N VAL A 260 3.21 4.38 -4.92
CA VAL A 260 4.37 3.53 -4.67
C VAL A 260 5.64 4.37 -4.68
N CYS A 261 6.42 4.33 -3.61
CA CYS A 261 7.75 4.91 -3.53
C CYS A 261 8.82 3.83 -3.75
N ILE A 262 9.72 4.09 -4.70
CA ILE A 262 10.87 3.24 -5.02
C ILE A 262 12.10 4.10 -5.28
N ASN A 263 13.26 3.61 -4.86
CA ASN A 263 14.52 4.24 -5.21
C ASN A 263 14.80 4.08 -6.71
N LYS A 264 15.21 5.17 -7.39
CA LYS A 264 15.49 5.13 -8.82
C LYS A 264 16.51 4.08 -9.21
N ASN A 265 17.50 3.81 -8.35
CA ASN A 265 18.53 2.79 -8.60
C ASN A 265 17.99 1.36 -8.56
N ASN A 266 16.83 1.14 -7.92
CA ASN A 266 16.17 -0.16 -7.81
C ASN A 266 15.04 -0.35 -8.84
N LEU A 267 14.76 0.67 -9.65
CA LEU A 267 13.76 0.61 -10.70
C LEU A 267 14.41 0.26 -12.04
N PHE A 268 14.02 -0.88 -12.61
CA PHE A 268 14.48 -1.29 -13.92
C PHE A 268 13.57 -0.75 -15.03
N GLY A 269 14.14 -0.01 -15.96
CA GLY A 269 13.39 0.67 -17.02
C GLY A 269 12.96 2.07 -16.62
N GLU A 270 12.41 2.82 -17.58
CA GLU A 270 12.06 4.23 -17.39
C GLU A 270 10.56 4.37 -17.09
N PRO A 271 10.16 4.92 -15.93
CA PRO A 271 8.75 5.13 -15.59
C PRO A 271 8.17 6.25 -16.44
N ALA A 272 6.98 6.01 -17.00
CA ALA A 272 6.24 7.01 -17.75
C ALA A 272 4.75 6.71 -17.66
N ILE A 273 3.93 7.75 -17.76
CA ILE A 273 2.46 7.64 -17.79
C ILE A 273 2.05 6.70 -18.93
N GLY A 274 1.13 5.77 -18.64
CA GLY A 274 0.65 4.76 -19.57
C GLY A 274 1.54 3.52 -19.67
N ARG A 275 2.79 3.54 -19.16
CA ARG A 275 3.56 2.29 -18.95
C ARG A 275 3.00 1.55 -17.74
N ARG A 276 3.51 0.34 -17.50
CA ARG A 276 3.06 -0.50 -16.38
C ARG A 276 4.17 -0.70 -15.36
N PHE A 277 3.83 -0.65 -14.09
CA PHE A 277 4.74 -0.97 -12.99
C PHE A 277 4.48 -2.42 -12.56
N LYS A 278 5.54 -3.23 -12.51
CA LYS A 278 5.55 -4.54 -11.88
C LYS A 278 6.54 -4.53 -10.71
N GLY A 279 6.11 -4.87 -9.51
CA GLY A 279 7.02 -4.92 -8.37
C GLY A 279 6.41 -5.57 -7.15
N ILE A 280 7.27 -5.90 -6.20
CA ILE A 280 6.87 -6.33 -4.86
C ILE A 280 6.81 -5.09 -3.99
N ILE A 281 5.69 -4.94 -3.30
CA ILE A 281 5.40 -3.79 -2.46
C ILE A 281 5.14 -4.25 -1.03
N TRP A 282 5.49 -3.39 -0.09
CA TRP A 282 5.00 -3.44 1.27
C TRP A 282 3.98 -2.34 1.46
N LEU A 283 2.77 -2.78 1.81
CA LEU A 283 1.59 -1.94 1.81
C LEU A 283 1.38 -1.31 3.18
N GLN A 284 1.19 0.00 3.16
CA GLN A 284 0.91 0.84 4.30
C GLN A 284 -0.28 1.73 3.96
N GLY A 285 -0.90 2.33 4.96
CA GLY A 285 -1.98 3.27 4.68
C GLY A 285 -2.47 4.04 5.88
N THR A 286 -3.17 5.12 5.57
CA THR A 286 -3.93 5.90 6.54
C THR A 286 -5.41 5.68 6.34
N VAL A 287 -6.13 5.64 7.44
CA VAL A 287 -7.59 5.51 7.46
C VAL A 287 -8.16 6.79 8.07
N ASP A 288 -9.10 7.43 7.40
CA ASP A 288 -9.78 8.59 7.95
C ASP A 288 -10.78 8.15 9.03
N PHE A 289 -10.45 8.38 10.30
CA PHE A 289 -11.28 7.98 11.44
C PHE A 289 -12.33 9.03 11.83
N SER A 290 -12.35 10.17 11.15
CA SER A 290 -13.30 11.28 11.36
C SER A 290 -14.77 10.87 11.22
#